data_AF-A0A392NM10-F1
#
_entry.id   AF-A0A392NM10-F1
#
_cell.length_a   1.000
_cell.length_b   1.000
_cell.length_c   1.000
_cell.angle_alpha   90.00
_cell.angle_beta   90.00
_cell.angle_gamma   90.00
#
_symmetry.space_group_name_H-M   'P 1'
#
loop_
_entity.id
_entity.type
_entity.pdbx_description
1 polymer ?
#
loop_
_entity_poly.entity_id
_entity_poly.type
_entity_poly.pdbx_seq_one_letter_code
_entity_poly.pdbx_strand_id
1 'polypeptide(L)'
;MSETKKVDGLRGKLNKVVLAYSGGLDTSVVVPWLRENYGCDVVCFTADLGQGASELEGLEEKAKASGASQLVVKDLKEEFVRDYVFPCLRAGAVYERKYLLGTAIARPVIAKAMVDIAKEVGA
;
A
#
# COMPACT_ATOMS: atom_id res chain seq x y z
N MET A 1 32.91 24.56 5.91
CA MET A 1 32.52 23.13 5.87
C MET A 1 31.46 22.92 6.94
N SER A 2 30.19 22.84 6.54
CA SER A 2 29.07 22.58 7.45
C SER A 2 29.01 21.08 7.71
N GLU A 3 29.20 20.66 8.95
CA GLU A 3 29.02 19.27 9.39
C GLU A 3 27.56 18.83 9.15
N THR A 4 27.36 17.94 8.19
CA THR A 4 26.09 17.26 8.00
C THR A 4 25.90 16.31 9.18
N LYS A 5 25.03 16.69 10.14
CA LYS A 5 24.57 15.77 11.20
C LYS A 5 24.01 14.51 10.53
N LYS A 6 24.65 13.36 10.74
CA LYS A 6 24.06 12.06 10.41
C LYS A 6 22.74 11.97 11.19
N VAL A 7 21.62 12.02 10.47
CA VAL A 7 20.32 11.71 11.05
C VAL A 7 20.39 10.25 11.48
N ASP A 8 20.18 10.01 12.77
CA ASP A 8 20.22 8.68 13.34
C ASP A 8 19.05 7.87 12.76
N GLY A 9 19.34 7.00 11.79
CA GLY A 9 18.32 6.33 10.98
C GLY A 9 17.44 5.36 11.77
N LEU A 10 16.44 4.81 11.09
CA LEU A 10 15.50 3.81 11.67
C LEU A 10 16.08 2.39 11.76
N ARG A 11 17.36 2.20 11.42
CA ARG A 11 17.99 0.88 11.31
C ARG A 11 17.98 0.15 12.66
N GLY A 12 17.34 -1.02 12.72
CA GLY A 12 17.17 -1.81 13.94
C GLY A 12 16.15 -1.26 14.96
N LYS A 13 15.40 -0.21 14.61
CA LYS A 13 14.36 0.40 15.45
C LYS A 13 12.94 -0.01 15.03
N LEU A 14 12.78 -0.67 13.89
CA LEU A 14 11.49 -1.09 13.34
C LEU A 14 11.26 -2.58 13.59
N ASN A 15 10.17 -2.92 14.28
CA ASN A 15 9.81 -4.32 14.53
C ASN A 15 8.98 -4.90 13.38
N LYS A 16 8.04 -4.11 12.83
CA LYS A 16 7.11 -4.54 11.78
C LYS A 16 6.75 -3.36 10.87
N VAL A 17 6.52 -3.64 9.59
CA VAL A 17 6.12 -2.66 8.57
C VAL A 17 4.95 -3.22 7.76
N VAL A 18 3.95 -2.38 7.50
CA VAL A 18 2.94 -2.65 6.46
C VAL A 18 3.36 -1.98 5.16
N LEU A 19 3.46 -2.77 4.10
CA LEU A 19 3.88 -2.32 2.77
C LEU A 19 2.69 -2.38 1.80
N ALA A 20 2.35 -1.25 1.18
CA ALA A 20 1.48 -1.25 0.01
C ALA A 20 2.13 -2.07 -1.12
N TYR A 21 1.51 -3.18 -1.49
CA TYR A 21 2.08 -4.20 -2.35
C TYR A 21 1.16 -4.44 -3.55
N SER A 22 1.66 -4.18 -4.75
CA SER A 22 0.95 -4.43 -6.01
C SER A 22 1.41 -5.72 -6.70
N GLY A 23 2.46 -6.36 -6.20
CA GLY A 23 3.11 -7.46 -6.91
C GLY A 23 3.99 -7.01 -8.08
N GLY A 24 4.16 -5.70 -8.29
CA GLY A 24 5.13 -5.15 -9.24
C GLY A 24 6.58 -5.42 -8.82
N LEU A 25 7.53 -5.21 -9.73
CA LEU A 25 8.96 -5.38 -9.47
C LEU A 25 9.41 -4.59 -8.24
N ASP A 26 9.10 -3.29 -8.21
CA ASP A 26 9.55 -2.39 -7.15
C ASP A 26 9.05 -2.83 -5.77
N THR A 27 7.76 -3.15 -5.66
CA THR A 27 7.15 -3.61 -4.40
C THR A 27 7.65 -4.99 -3.99
N SER A 28 8.07 -5.83 -4.94
CA SER A 28 8.63 -7.17 -4.65
C SER A 28 10.06 -7.08 -4.15
N VAL A 29 10.90 -6.23 -4.76
CA VAL A 29 12.31 -6.04 -4.38
C VAL A 29 12.45 -5.28 -3.06
N VAL A 30 11.50 -4.40 -2.72
CA VAL A 30 11.52 -3.67 -1.44
C VAL A 30 11.33 -4.60 -0.24
N VAL A 31 10.59 -5.71 -0.36
CA VAL A 31 10.34 -6.65 0.74
C VAL A 31 11.64 -7.21 1.34
N PRO A 32 12.51 -7.90 0.57
CA PRO A 32 13.78 -8.40 1.11
C PRO A 32 14.69 -7.24 1.53
N TRP A 33 14.68 -6.12 0.79
CA TRP A 33 15.49 -4.95 1.15
C TRP A 33 15.13 -4.40 2.54
N LEU A 34 13.84 -4.27 2.88
CA LEU A 34 13.40 -3.83 4.20
C LEU A 34 13.86 -4.79 5.30
N ARG A 35 13.72 -6.10 5.07
CA ARG A 35 14.14 -7.13 6.02
C ARG A 35 15.65 -7.12 6.26
N GLU A 36 16.44 -7.08 5.19
CA GLU A 36 17.91 -7.10 5.27
C GLU A 36 18.49 -5.81 5.84
N ASN A 37 17.89 -4.66 5.52
CA ASN A 37 18.43 -3.38 5.96
C ASN A 37 17.93 -2.98 7.34
N TYR A 38 16.66 -3.26 7.68
CA TYR A 38 16.05 -2.83 8.94
C TYR A 38 15.79 -3.96 9.95
N GLY A 39 15.85 -5.22 9.54
CA GLY A 39 15.58 -6.37 10.42
C GLY A 39 14.11 -6.48 10.83
N CYS A 40 13.20 -5.80 10.14
CA CYS A 40 11.78 -5.77 10.48
C CYS A 40 11.00 -6.89 9.79
N ASP A 41 9.89 -7.27 10.41
CA ASP A 41 8.86 -8.08 9.76
C ASP A 41 8.09 -7.26 8.71
N VAL A 42 7.74 -7.84 7.57
CA VAL A 42 7.06 -7.14 6.47
C VAL A 42 5.72 -7.81 6.18
N VAL A 43 4.67 -7.03 6.38
CA VAL A 43 3.29 -7.37 6.06
C VAL A 43 2.92 -6.68 4.75
N CYS A 44 2.66 -7.43 3.69
CA CYS A 44 2.17 -6.85 2.45
C CYS A 44 0.66 -6.57 2.55
N PHE A 45 0.22 -5.45 1.97
CA PHE A 45 -1.17 -5.04 1.91
C PHE A 45 -1.58 -4.69 0.47
N THR A 46 -2.70 -5.23 0.02
CA THR A 46 -3.30 -4.94 -1.29
C THR A 46 -4.78 -4.61 -1.11
N ALA A 47 -5.21 -3.51 -1.73
CA ALA A 47 -6.62 -3.16 -1.84
C ALA A 47 -7.17 -3.67 -3.18
N ASP A 48 -8.25 -4.44 -3.14
CA ASP A 48 -9.05 -4.74 -4.32
C ASP A 48 -10.09 -3.64 -4.51
N LEU A 49 -9.88 -2.82 -5.54
CA LEU A 49 -10.75 -1.73 -5.98
C LEU A 49 -11.40 -2.05 -7.33
N GLY A 50 -11.32 -3.30 -7.80
CA GLY A 50 -11.85 -3.72 -9.09
C GLY A 50 -10.84 -3.66 -10.23
N GLN A 51 -9.53 -3.71 -9.95
CA GLN A 51 -8.48 -3.75 -10.97
C GLN A 51 -8.45 -5.04 -11.83
N GLY A 52 -9.18 -6.08 -11.42
CA GLY A 52 -9.29 -7.35 -12.15
C GLY A 52 -8.62 -8.51 -11.42
N ALA A 53 -9.11 -9.74 -11.66
CA ALA A 53 -8.64 -10.95 -10.98
C ALA A 53 -7.16 -11.26 -11.30
N SER A 54 -6.70 -10.98 -12.52
CA SER A 54 -5.32 -11.21 -12.94
C SER A 54 -4.29 -10.44 -12.12
N GLU A 55 -4.67 -9.32 -11.51
CA GLU A 55 -3.80 -8.53 -10.64
C GLU A 55 -3.67 -9.13 -9.23
N LEU A 56 -4.56 -10.05 -8.85
CA LEU A 56 -4.59 -10.70 -7.54
C LEU A 56 -4.11 -12.16 -7.59
N GLU A 57 -4.15 -12.78 -8.77
CA GLU A 57 -3.67 -14.15 -8.99
C GLU A 57 -2.17 -14.28 -8.65
N GLY A 58 -1.80 -15.30 -7.87
CA GLY A 58 -0.42 -15.57 -7.47
C GLY A 58 0.22 -14.52 -6.56
N LEU A 59 -0.52 -13.49 -6.13
CA LEU A 59 0.03 -12.36 -5.39
C LEU A 59 0.56 -12.78 -4.01
N GLU A 60 -0.14 -13.68 -3.33
CA GLU A 60 0.26 -14.22 -2.03
C GLU A 60 1.54 -15.05 -2.12
N GLU A 61 1.62 -15.94 -3.11
CA GLU A 61 2.82 -16.75 -3.37
C GLU A 61 4.03 -15.85 -3.66
N LYS A 62 3.83 -14.82 -4.49
CA LYS A 62 4.88 -13.85 -4.82
C LYS A 62 5.33 -13.03 -3.62
N ALA A 63 4.40 -12.59 -2.77
CA ALA A 63 4.72 -11.84 -1.56
C ALA A 63 5.55 -12.69 -0.59
N LYS A 64 5.14 -13.94 -0.35
CA LYS A 64 5.87 -14.90 0.48
C LYS A 64 7.25 -15.24 -0.10
N ALA A 65 7.34 -15.46 -1.41
CA ALA A 65 8.60 -15.71 -2.10
C ALA A 65 9.57 -14.52 -2.00
N SER A 66 9.04 -13.29 -1.96
CA SER A 66 9.81 -12.07 -1.71
C SER A 66 10.21 -11.91 -0.23
N GLY A 67 9.65 -12.72 0.67
CA GLY A 67 10.00 -12.77 2.08
C GLY A 67 9.06 -12.06 3.03
N ALA A 68 7.86 -11.68 2.58
CA ALA A 68 6.82 -11.13 3.47
C ALA A 68 6.30 -12.22 4.42
N SER A 69 5.94 -11.85 5.65
CA SER A 69 5.34 -12.79 6.61
C SER A 69 3.89 -13.10 6.30
N GLN A 70 3.17 -12.13 5.73
CA GLN A 70 1.78 -12.29 5.31
C GLN A 70 1.44 -11.30 4.19
N LEU A 71 0.40 -11.64 3.42
CA LEU A 71 -0.29 -10.73 2.51
C LEU A 71 -1.72 -10.54 3.02
N VAL A 72 -2.15 -9.30 3.16
CA VAL A 72 -3.53 -8.94 3.46
C VAL A 72 -4.15 -8.32 2.21
N VAL A 73 -5.16 -9.00 1.64
CA VAL A 73 -5.97 -8.45 0.55
C VAL A 73 -7.32 -8.03 1.12
N LYS A 74 -7.70 -6.76 0.94
CA LYS A 74 -9.02 -6.24 1.35
C LYS A 74 -9.86 -5.92 0.12
N ASP A 75 -11.04 -6.52 0.03
CA ASP A 75 -12.09 -6.07 -0.89
C ASP A 75 -12.66 -4.73 -0.40
N LEU A 76 -12.40 -3.68 -1.17
CA LEU A 76 -12.83 -2.32 -0.88
C LEU A 76 -13.67 -1.74 -2.02
N LYS A 77 -14.15 -2.56 -2.96
CA LYS A 77 -14.92 -2.10 -4.14
C LYS A 77 -16.15 -1.29 -3.75
N GLU A 78 -16.96 -1.84 -2.84
CA GLU A 78 -18.20 -1.19 -2.40
C GLU A 78 -17.92 0.11 -1.63
N GLU A 79 -16.97 0.09 -0.69
CA GLU A 79 -16.58 1.30 0.05
C GLU A 79 -16.03 2.38 -0.91
N PHE A 80 -15.17 1.99 -1.84
CA PHE A 80 -14.58 2.89 -2.82
C PHE A 80 -15.66 3.57 -3.68
N VAL A 81 -16.61 2.80 -4.20
CA VAL A 81 -17.69 3.35 -5.04
C VAL A 81 -18.61 4.26 -4.22
N ARG A 82 -19.12 3.75 -3.10
CA ARG A 82 -20.12 4.43 -2.27
C ARG A 82 -19.58 5.72 -1.65
N ASP A 83 -18.37 5.67 -1.08
CA ASP A 83 -17.85 6.72 -0.20
C ASP A 83 -16.85 7.66 -0.91
N TYR A 84 -16.38 7.31 -2.12
CA TYR A 84 -15.40 8.13 -2.87
C TYR A 84 -15.85 8.43 -4.29
N VAL A 85 -16.21 7.43 -5.10
CA VAL A 85 -16.59 7.64 -6.51
C VAL A 85 -17.89 8.45 -6.62
N PHE A 86 -18.97 8.04 -5.96
CA PHE A 86 -20.24 8.75 -6.05
C PHE A 86 -20.19 10.18 -5.49
N PRO A 87 -19.53 10.46 -4.34
CA PRO A 87 -19.31 11.83 -3.89
C PRO A 87 -18.52 12.68 -4.90
N CYS A 88 -17.43 12.17 -5.47
CA CYS A 88 -16.64 12.91 -6.47
C CYS A 88 -17.45 13.18 -7.75
N LEU A 89 -18.24 12.21 -8.21
CA LEU A 89 -19.11 12.38 -9.36
C LEU A 89 -20.18 13.45 -9.11
N ARG A 90 -20.88 13.38 -7.97
CA ARG A 90 -21.91 14.37 -7.59
C ARG A 90 -21.36 15.78 -7.41
N ALA A 91 -20.10 15.90 -6.97
CA ALA A 91 -19.41 17.18 -6.86
C ALA A 91 -18.99 17.77 -8.24
N GLY A 92 -19.14 17.01 -9.33
CA GLY A 92 -18.64 17.43 -10.64
C GLY A 92 -17.12 17.55 -10.67
N ALA A 93 -16.41 16.73 -9.89
CA ALA A 93 -14.96 16.82 -9.76
C ALA A 93 -14.26 16.31 -11.03
N VAL A 94 -13.93 17.25 -11.93
CA VAL A 94 -13.24 16.96 -13.20
C VAL A 94 -11.96 17.79 -13.28
N TYR A 95 -10.83 17.10 -13.25
CA TYR A 95 -9.52 17.73 -13.40
C TYR A 95 -9.28 18.10 -14.87
N GLU A 96 -8.84 19.34 -15.10
CA GLU A 96 -8.58 19.90 -16.44
C GLU A 96 -9.74 19.71 -17.43
N ARG A 97 -10.99 19.64 -16.92
CA ARG A 97 -12.21 19.41 -17.72
C ARG A 97 -12.18 18.11 -18.55
N LYS A 98 -11.29 17.17 -18.23
CA LYS A 98 -11.13 15.91 -18.98
C LYS A 98 -10.98 14.67 -18.10
N TYR A 99 -10.28 14.78 -16.97
CA TYR A 99 -9.90 13.63 -16.16
C TYR A 99 -10.78 13.48 -14.91
N LEU A 100 -11.44 12.33 -14.78
CA LEU A 100 -12.38 12.03 -13.68
C LEU A 100 -11.70 11.54 -12.39
N LEU A 101 -10.43 11.92 -12.17
CA LEU A 101 -9.71 11.70 -10.92
C LEU A 101 -9.56 10.24 -10.46
N GLY A 102 -9.81 9.23 -11.30
CA GLY A 102 -9.89 7.81 -10.90
C GLY A 102 -8.70 7.32 -10.06
N THR A 103 -7.48 7.72 -10.40
CA THR A 103 -6.27 7.37 -9.63
C THR A 103 -6.17 8.14 -8.32
N ALA A 104 -6.56 9.42 -8.31
CA ALA A 104 -6.45 10.27 -7.13
C ALA A 104 -7.45 9.85 -6.04
N ILE A 105 -8.69 9.53 -6.43
CA ILE A 105 -9.77 9.18 -5.49
C ILE A 105 -9.60 7.80 -4.85
N ALA A 106 -8.80 6.92 -5.44
CA ALA A 106 -8.46 5.62 -4.85
C ALA A 106 -7.48 5.73 -3.67
N ARG A 107 -6.61 6.74 -3.66
CA ARG A 107 -5.54 6.85 -2.65
C ARG A 107 -6.05 6.98 -1.22
N PRO A 108 -7.10 7.79 -0.92
CA PRO A 108 -7.64 7.90 0.42
C PRO A 108 -8.17 6.57 1.00
N VAL A 109 -8.91 5.78 0.21
CA VAL A 109 -9.45 4.49 0.69
C VAL A 109 -8.34 3.48 0.94
N ILE A 110 -7.32 3.44 0.07
CA ILE A 110 -6.14 2.58 0.24
C ILE A 110 -5.39 2.98 1.52
N ALA A 111 -5.13 4.28 1.71
CA ALA A 111 -4.38 4.79 2.85
C ALA A 111 -5.10 4.51 4.18
N LYS A 112 -6.42 4.74 4.23
CA LYS A 112 -7.25 4.43 5.40
C LYS A 112 -7.12 2.94 5.77
N ALA A 113 -7.41 2.06 4.82
CA ALA A 113 -7.35 0.62 5.06
C ALA A 113 -5.95 0.14 5.45
N MET A 114 -4.89 0.68 4.83
CA MET A 114 -3.51 0.33 5.16
C MET A 114 -3.13 0.74 6.59
N VAL A 115 -3.58 1.92 7.04
CA VAL A 115 -3.37 2.38 8.43
C VAL A 115 -4.15 1.52 9.42
N ASP A 116 -5.37 1.11 9.06
CA ASP A 116 -6.17 0.20 9.90
C ASP A 116 -5.48 -1.17 10.03
N ILE A 117 -4.95 -1.72 8.93
CA ILE A 117 -4.14 -2.95 8.97
C ILE A 117 -2.88 -2.77 9.82
N ALA A 118 -2.16 -1.64 9.71
CA ALA A 118 -0.99 -1.38 10.55
C ALA A 118 -1.33 -1.46 12.04
N LYS A 119 -2.46 -0.86 12.46
CA LYS A 119 -2.95 -0.96 13.84
C LYS A 119 -3.32 -2.40 14.22
N GLU A 120 -4.02 -3.12 13.34
CA GLU A 120 -4.42 -4.51 13.59
C GLU A 120 -3.22 -5.45 13.79
N VAL A 121 -2.15 -5.26 13.02
CA VAL A 121 -0.96 -6.13 13.05
C VAL A 121 0.13 -5.65 14.01
N GLY A 122 -0.03 -4.49 14.63
CA GLY A 122 0.91 -3.87 15.55
C GLY A 122 2.18 -3.34 14.87
N ALA A 123 2.03 -2.71 13.70
CA ALA A 123 3.09 -2.04 12.96
C ALA A 123 3.10 -0.52 13.20
#